data_AF-A0A3D1TQ34-F1
#
_entry.id   AF-A0A3D1TQ34-F1
#
_cell.length_a   1.000
_cell.length_b   1.000
_cell.length_c   1.000
_cell.angle_alpha   90.00
_cell.angle_beta   90.00
_cell.angle_gamma   90.00
#
_symmetry.space_group_name_H-M   'P 1'
#
loop_
_entity.id
_entity.type
_entity.pdbx_description
1 polymer ?
#
loop_
_entity_poly.entity_id
_entity_poly.type
_entity_poly.pdbx_seq_one_letter_code
_entity_poly.pdbx_strand_id
1 'polypeptide(L)' 'IVGGRDERVIEMNIEALSRLRCIKELVIVPGATHLFEEPGTLEEVSHLARDWFLKYLGSSPL' A
#
# COMPACT_ATOMS: atom_id res chain seq x y z
N ILE A 1 -1.19 -1.67 0.42
CA ILE A 1 0.20 -1.91 -0.05
C ILE A 1 0.48 -3.39 0.14
N VAL A 2 0.93 -4.10 -0.89
CA VAL A 2 1.17 -5.55 -0.85
C VAL A 2 2.51 -5.88 -1.51
N GLY A 3 3.17 -6.95 -1.07
CA GLY A 3 4.39 -7.43 -1.70
C GLY A 3 4.11 -8.10 -3.04
N GLY A 4 4.91 -7.80 -4.07
CA GLY A 4 4.73 -8.31 -5.43
C GLY A 4 4.97 -9.81 -5.60
N ARG A 5 5.60 -10.46 -4.62
CA ARG A 5 5.77 -11.93 -4.56
C ARG A 5 4.74 -12.62 -3.68
N ASP A 6 3.76 -11.88 -3.15
CA ASP A 6 2.68 -12.40 -2.31
C ASP A 6 1.37 -12.51 -3.12
N GLU A 7 1.38 -13.39 -4.14
CA GLU A 7 0.31 -13.53 -5.13
C GLU A 7 -1.08 -13.72 -4.50
N ARG A 8 -1.16 -14.57 -3.47
CA ARG A 8 -2.41 -14.83 -2.76
C ARG A 8 -2.95 -13.56 -2.07
N VAL A 9 -2.08 -12.79 -1.42
CA VAL A 9 -2.50 -11.55 -0.74
C VAL A 9 -2.83 -10.45 -1.75
N ILE A 10 -2.20 -10.43 -2.93
CA ILE A 10 -2.58 -9.54 -4.04
C ILE A 10 -4.03 -9.82 -4.44
N GLU A 11 -4.40 -11.07 -4.74
CA GLU A 11 -5.77 -11.43 -5.13
C GLU A 11 -6.80 -11.05 -4.04
N MET A 12 -6.51 -11.38 -2.78
CA MET A 12 -7.36 -11.04 -1.65
C MET A 12 -7.55 -9.52 -1.50
N ASN A 13 -6.50 -8.72 -1.75
CA ASN A 13 -6.58 -7.27 -1.66
C ASN A 13 -7.27 -6.64 -2.87
N ILE A 14 -7.16 -7.21 -4.08
CA ILE A 14 -7.94 -6.79 -5.24
C ILE A 14 -9.44 -7.01 -4.97
N GLU A 15 -9.80 -8.17 -4.41
CA GLU A 15 -11.18 -8.47 -4.02
C GLU A 15 -11.67 -7.48 -2.94
N ALA A 16 -10.88 -7.24 -1.90
CA ALA A 16 -11.21 -6.26 -0.86
C ALA A 16 -11.35 -4.85 -1.45
N LEU A 17 -10.43 -4.44 -2.33
CA LEU A 17 -10.47 -3.15 -3.01
C LEU A 17 -11.78 -3.00 -3.80
N SER A 18 -12.26 -4.04 -4.48
CA SER A 18 -13.52 -3.99 -5.23
C SER A 18 -14.75 -3.71 -4.34
N ARG A 19 -14.71 -4.13 -3.07
CA ARG A 19 -15.83 -4.03 -2.12
C ARG A 19 -15.89 -2.71 -1.35
N LEU A 20 -14.75 -2.04 -1.16
CA LEU A 20 -14.67 -0.78 -0.43
C LEU A 20 -15.48 0.34 -1.12
N ARG A 21 -16.18 1.18 -0.35
CA ARG A 21 -16.98 2.32 -0.84
C ARG A 21 -16.45 3.64 -0.29
N CYS A 22 -15.16 3.87 -0.48
CA CYS A 22 -14.43 5.05 -0.02
C CYS A 22 -13.24 5.33 -0.95
N ILE A 23 -12.52 6.41 -0.66
CA ILE A 23 -11.20 6.66 -1.27
C ILE A 23 -10.28 5.49 -0.89
N LYS A 24 -9.70 4.86 -1.91
CA LYS A 24 -8.95 3.61 -1.78
C LYS A 24 -7.92 3.50 -2.90
N GLU A 25 -6.81 2.86 -2.60
CA GLU A 25 -5.74 2.59 -3.55
C GLU A 25 -5.02 1.30 -3.15
N LEU A 26 -4.62 0.49 -4.14
CA LEU A 26 -3.78 -0.68 -3.95
C LEU A 26 -2.48 -0.48 -4.72
N VAL A 27 -1.37 -0.51 -3.99
CA VAL A 27 -0.02 -0.45 -4.55
C VAL A 27 0.68 -1.78 -4.31
N ILE A 28 1.34 -2.31 -5.36
CA ILE A 28 2.14 -3.54 -5.34
C ILE A 28 3.61 -3.15 -5.35
N VAL A 29 4.38 -3.63 -4.37
CA VAL A 29 5.83 -3.37 -4.28
C VAL A 29 6.59 -4.50 -4.99
N PRO A 30 7.26 -4.24 -6.13
CA PRO A 30 7.92 -5.28 -6.90
C PRO A 30 9.04 -5.95 -6.11
N GLY A 31 9.11 -7.28 -6.19
CA GLY A 31 10.16 -8.07 -5.53
C GLY A 31 9.99 -8.28 -4.02
N ALA A 32 9.04 -7.61 -3.36
CA ALA A 32 8.77 -7.78 -1.94
C ALA A 32 7.95 -9.06 -1.64
N THR A 33 8.32 -9.77 -0.59
CA THR A 33 7.50 -10.83 0.02
C THR A 33 6.56 -10.26 1.09
N HIS A 34 5.85 -11.13 1.80
CA HIS A 34 4.81 -10.79 2.77
C HIS A 34 5.24 -9.75 3.82
N LEU A 35 6.50 -9.82 4.26
CA LEU A 35 7.03 -8.99 5.35
C LEU A 35 7.86 -7.79 4.85
N PHE A 36 8.05 -7.64 3.54
CA PHE A 36 8.87 -6.56 2.97
C PHE A 36 10.31 -6.54 3.54
N GLU A 37 10.93 -7.71 3.70
CA GLU A 37 12.31 -7.83 4.24
C GLU A 37 13.38 -7.61 3.16
N GLU A 38 13.00 -7.65 1.88
CA GLU A 38 13.94 -7.41 0.80
C GLU A 38 14.46 -5.96 0.83
N PRO A 39 15.74 -5.73 0.44
CA PRO A 39 16.36 -4.41 0.51
C PRO A 39 15.53 -3.31 -0.17
N GLY A 40 15.23 -2.23 0.56
CA GLY A 40 14.49 -1.09 0.05
C GLY A 40 12.97 -1.24 0.07
N THR A 41 12.42 -2.44 0.33
CA THR A 41 10.98 -2.66 0.20
C THR A 41 10.19 -2.08 1.37
N LEU A 42 10.69 -2.17 2.60
CA LEU A 42 10.07 -1.53 3.76
C LEU A 42 10.17 0.00 3.71
N GLU A 43 11.27 0.54 3.18
CA GLU A 43 11.44 1.97 2.93
C GLU A 43 10.40 2.48 1.92
N GLU A 44 10.17 1.74 0.82
CA GLU A 44 9.13 2.06 -0.15
C GLU A 44 7.73 2.03 0.47
N VAL A 45 7.41 1.00 1.28
CA VAL A 45 6.14 0.96 2.04
C VAL A 45 5.99 2.20 2.92
N SER A 46 7.08 2.62 3.58
CA SER A 46 7.09 3.78 4.48
C SER A 46 6.83 5.09 3.73
N HIS A 47 7.42 5.27 2.54
CA HIS A 47 7.16 6.43 1.70
C HIS A 47 5.71 6.47 1.19
N LEU A 48 5.21 5.35 0.69
CA LEU A 48 3.81 5.23 0.22
C LEU A 48 2.81 5.55 1.34
N ALA A 49 3.06 5.04 2.55
CA ALA A 49 2.22 5.32 3.71
C ALA A 49 2.26 6.79 4.13
N ARG A 50 3.47 7.38 4.21
CA ARG A 50 3.66 8.81 4.50
C ARG A 50 2.88 9.67 3.52
N ASP A 51 3.03 9.42 2.22
CA ASP A 51 2.44 10.24 1.17
C ASP A 51 0.91 10.12 1.18
N TRP A 52 0.36 8.94 1.49
CA TRP A 52 -1.07 8.76 1.73
C TRP A 52 -1.57 9.64 2.88
N PHE A 53 -0.88 9.63 4.02
CA PHE A 53 -1.26 10.47 5.16
C PHE A 53 -1.13 11.95 4.86
N LEU A 54 -0.04 12.39 4.22
CA LEU A 54 0.11 13.80 3.84
C LEU A 54 -1.00 14.25 2.88
N LYS A 55 -1.42 13.39 1.95
CA LYS A 55 -2.48 13.71 0.98
C LYS A 55 -3.86 13.88 1.62
N TYR A 56 -4.21 13.05 2.60
CA TYR A 56 -5.58 13.01 3.14
C TYR A 56 -5.72 13.55 4.57
N LEU A 57 -4.63 13.68 5.32
CA LEU A 57 -4.58 14.29 6.66
C LEU A 57 -3.73 15.56 6.71
N GLY A 58 -2.89 15.81 5.71
CA GLY A 58 -2.09 17.03 5.60
C GLY A 58 -2.94 18.21 5.16
N SER A 59 -3.24 19.08 6.12
CA SER A 59 -3.78 20.45 5.99
C SER A 59 -5.31 20.57 5.83
N SER A 60 -5.98 20.78 6.97
CA SER A 60 -7.06 21.77 7.01
C SER A 60 -6.39 23.16 6.96
N PRO A 61 -6.79 24.09 6.08
CA PRO A 61 -6.33 25.47 6.20
C PRO A 61 -6.80 26.03 7.55
N LEU A 62 -5.90 26.73 8.26
CA LEU A 62 -6.29 27.67 9.32
C LEU A 62 -6.98 28.88 8.71
#